data_AF-A0A438CVX6-F1
#
_entry.id   AF-A0A438CVX6-F1
#
_cell.length_a   1.000
_cell.length_b   1.000
_cell.length_c   1.000
_cell.angle_alpha   90.00
_cell.angle_beta   90.00
_cell.angle_gamma   90.00
#
_symmetry.space_group_name_H-M   'P 1'
#
loop_
_entity.id
_entity.type
_entity.pdbx_description
1 polymer ?
#
loop_
_entity_poly.entity_id
_entity_poly.type
_entity_poly.pdbx_seq_one_letter_code
_entity_poly.pdbx_strand_id
1 'polypeptide(L)'
;MGEKERERAREDKRECEGECNGEEGEESSTPRSRRKECSFIVESKAFEIIVDDRKGKIQVLIVEKKGRVSSWVRLGSDSLGFFLEGLNLCIKDEKEARWEREWKEQGRLYSMS
;
A
#
# COMPACT_ATOMS: atom_id res chain seq x y z
N MET A 1 22.01 20.68 -37.05
CA MET A 1 22.36 19.40 -37.71
C MET A 1 23.31 18.67 -36.77
N GLY A 2 23.05 17.50 -36.20
CA GLY A 2 21.94 16.56 -36.27
C GLY A 2 21.97 15.67 -35.02
N GLU A 3 20.88 14.94 -34.84
CA GLU A 3 20.51 14.15 -33.67
C GLU A 3 21.44 12.95 -33.38
N LYS A 4 21.44 12.46 -32.13
CA LYS A 4 20.97 11.09 -31.80
C LYS A 4 21.17 10.71 -30.33
N GLU A 5 20.01 10.63 -29.69
CA GLU A 5 19.57 9.75 -28.61
C GLU A 5 20.52 8.64 -28.14
N ARG A 6 20.66 8.53 -26.82
CA ARG A 6 20.83 7.24 -26.13
C ARG A 6 19.85 7.16 -24.97
N GLU A 7 18.60 6.92 -25.29
CA GLU A 7 17.69 6.22 -24.39
C GLU A 7 18.25 4.82 -24.13
N ARG A 8 18.51 4.50 -22.86
CA ARG A 8 18.65 3.10 -22.43
C ARG A 8 17.41 2.73 -21.67
N ALA A 9 16.51 2.07 -22.40
CA ALA A 9 15.39 1.32 -21.89
C ALA A 9 15.79 0.50 -20.65
N ARG A 10 15.04 0.71 -19.56
CA ARG A 10 14.84 -0.29 -18.50
C ARG A 10 13.35 -0.41 -18.31
N GLU A 11 12.73 -1.08 -19.26
CA GLU A 11 11.38 -1.61 -19.14
C GLU A 11 11.53 -2.94 -18.38
N ASP A 12 11.60 -2.87 -17.05
CA ASP A 12 11.51 -4.07 -16.20
C ASP A 12 10.01 -4.36 -16.00
N LYS A 13 9.41 -4.93 -17.03
CA LYS A 13 8.03 -5.41 -17.02
C LYS A 13 7.98 -6.67 -16.14
N ARG A 14 7.90 -6.48 -14.82
CA ARG A 14 7.52 -7.55 -13.89
C ARG A 14 6.02 -7.49 -13.71
N GLU A 15 5.32 -8.27 -14.53
CA GLU A 15 3.96 -8.68 -14.24
C GLU A 15 4.00 -9.55 -12.98
N CYS A 16 3.35 -9.10 -11.91
CA CYS A 16 3.25 -9.85 -10.66
C CYS A 16 2.21 -10.96 -10.82
N GLU A 17 2.63 -12.12 -11.33
CA GLU A 17 1.95 -13.40 -11.11
C GLU A 17 2.52 -14.08 -9.86
N GLY A 18 2.56 -13.33 -8.76
CA GLY A 18 3.02 -13.85 -7.47
C GLY A 18 1.82 -14.10 -6.56
N GLU A 19 1.26 -15.29 -6.61
CA GLU A 19 0.39 -15.77 -5.54
C GLU A 19 1.15 -15.65 -4.21
N CYS A 20 0.61 -14.89 -3.26
CA CYS A 20 1.15 -14.83 -1.91
C CYS A 20 0.99 -16.20 -1.26
N ASN A 21 1.96 -17.09 -1.46
CA ASN A 21 1.96 -18.39 -0.81
C ASN A 21 2.13 -18.17 0.70
N GLY A 22 1.02 -18.26 1.43
CA GLY A 22 1.00 -18.25 2.87
C GLY A 22 1.51 -19.58 3.38
N GLU A 23 2.83 -19.73 3.50
CA GLU A 23 3.41 -20.93 4.09
C GLU A 23 3.06 -20.96 5.60
N GLU A 24 2.18 -21.89 5.99
CA GLU A 24 2.00 -22.36 7.36
C GLU A 24 3.25 -23.13 7.79
N GLY A 25 4.27 -22.39 8.26
CA GLY A 25 5.51 -22.95 8.81
C GLY A 25 5.51 -22.99 10.34
N GLU A 26 5.83 -24.17 10.85
CA GLU A 26 5.82 -24.66 12.25
C GLU A 26 6.39 -23.73 13.33
N GLU A 27 5.87 -23.96 14.54
CA GLU A 27 6.26 -23.45 15.84
C GLU A 27 7.80 -23.49 16.04
N SER A 28 8.46 -22.35 15.79
CA SER A 28 9.80 -22.10 16.29
C SER A 28 9.82 -20.78 17.06
N SER A 29 10.32 -20.86 18.29
CA SER A 29 10.18 -19.95 19.42
C SER A 29 10.91 -18.60 19.29
N THR A 30 10.66 -17.85 18.21
CA THR A 30 11.01 -16.43 18.12
C THR A 30 9.87 -15.64 17.47
N PRO A 31 9.43 -14.48 18.00
CA PRO A 31 8.47 -13.63 17.32
C PRO A 31 9.19 -12.94 16.15
N ARG A 32 9.41 -13.68 15.06
CA ARG A 32 9.85 -13.10 13.79
C ARG A 32 8.70 -12.25 13.27
N SER A 33 8.91 -10.94 13.22
CA SER A 33 7.99 -10.02 12.55
C SER A 33 7.74 -10.53 11.13
N ARG A 34 6.50 -10.92 10.83
CA ARG A 34 6.11 -11.36 9.49
C ARG A 34 6.01 -10.12 8.60
N ARG A 35 7.08 -9.79 7.88
CA ARG A 35 7.09 -8.71 6.89
C ARG A 35 6.61 -9.26 5.55
N LYS A 36 5.64 -8.58 4.93
CA LYS A 36 5.17 -8.85 3.56
C LYS A 36 5.37 -7.61 2.70
N GLU A 37 5.67 -7.81 1.42
CA GLU A 37 5.90 -6.73 0.47
C GLU A 37 5.25 -7.10 -0.86
N CYS A 38 4.58 -6.13 -1.49
CA CYS A 38 4.08 -6.27 -2.85
C CYS A 38 4.23 -4.95 -3.60
N SER A 39 4.24 -5.03 -4.92
CA SER A 39 4.35 -3.86 -5.79
C SER A 39 3.46 -4.00 -7.01
N PHE A 40 2.95 -2.89 -7.52
CA PHE A 40 2.21 -2.85 -8.77
C PHE A 40 2.41 -1.49 -9.44
N ILE A 41 2.06 -1.42 -10.73
CA ILE A 41 2.21 -0.22 -11.55
C ILE A 41 0.83 0.23 -12.01
N VAL A 42 0.56 1.52 -11.91
CA VAL A 42 -0.63 2.16 -12.48
C VAL A 42 -0.16 3.34 -13.32
N GLU A 43 -0.41 3.28 -14.63
CA GLU A 43 0.09 4.26 -15.61
C GLU A 43 1.61 4.48 -15.51
N SER A 44 2.04 5.69 -15.12
CA SER A 44 3.44 6.10 -14.97
C SER A 44 3.93 6.05 -13.52
N LYS A 45 3.16 5.44 -12.62
CA LYS A 45 3.42 5.39 -11.18
C LYS A 45 3.64 3.96 -10.71
N ALA A 46 4.66 3.76 -9.89
CA ALA A 46 4.88 2.50 -9.18
C ALA A 46 4.43 2.65 -7.73
N PHE A 47 3.72 1.64 -7.24
CA PHE A 47 3.28 1.55 -5.85
C PHE A 47 3.98 0.38 -5.17
N GLU A 48 4.57 0.64 -4.01
CA GLU A 48 5.17 -0.38 -3.14
C GLU A 48 4.39 -0.39 -1.83
N ILE A 49 3.91 -1.57 -1.44
CA ILE A 49 3.19 -1.79 -0.18
C ILE A 49 4.03 -2.70 0.68
N ILE A 50 4.35 -2.24 1.89
CA ILE A 50 5.10 -2.98 2.89
C ILE A 50 4.21 -3.13 4.12
N VAL A 51 3.98 -4.38 4.53
CA VAL A 51 3.21 -4.74 5.73
C VAL A 51 4.18 -5.34 6.74
N ASP A 52 4.19 -4.79 7.95
CA ASP A 52 5.06 -5.23 9.04
C ASP A 52 4.21 -5.56 10.27
N ASP A 53 4.32 -6.79 10.77
CA ASP A 53 3.74 -7.20 12.06
C ASP A 53 4.81 -7.10 13.15
N ARG A 54 4.73 -6.04 13.96
CA ARG A 54 5.62 -5.82 15.09
C ARG A 54 4.89 -6.12 16.39
N LYS A 55 5.12 -7.31 16.94
CA LYS A 55 4.57 -7.75 18.24
C LYS A 55 3.03 -7.69 18.27
N GLY A 56 2.37 -8.14 17.19
CA GLY A 56 0.90 -8.15 17.06
C GLY A 56 0.32 -6.80 16.64
N LYS A 57 1.16 -5.82 16.25
CA LYS A 57 0.71 -4.54 15.71
C LYS A 57 1.08 -4.45 14.25
N ILE A 58 0.05 -4.40 13.41
CA ILE A 58 0.19 -4.23 11.97
C ILE A 58 0.51 -2.77 11.68
N GLN A 59 1.54 -2.55 10.86
CA GLN A 59 1.83 -1.28 10.22
C GLN A 59 1.94 -1.49 8.72
N VAL A 60 1.30 -0.61 7.95
CA VAL A 60 1.37 -0.61 6.49
C VAL A 60 2.02 0.69 6.02
N LEU A 61 3.01 0.57 5.13
CA LEU A 61 3.61 1.69 4.41
C LEU A 61 3.27 1.53 2.94
N ILE A 62 2.61 2.54 2.37
CA ILE A 62 2.33 2.64 0.94
C ILE A 62 3.23 3.74 0.39
N VAL A 63 4.04 3.42 -0.62
CA VAL A 63 4.92 4.36 -1.31
C VAL A 63 4.48 4.46 -2.75
N GLU A 64 4.24 5.68 -3.22
CA GLU A 64 4.02 6.00 -4.62
C GLU A 64 5.31 6.61 -5.19
N LYS A 65 5.77 6.12 -6.33
CA LYS A 65 6.95 6.62 -7.05
C LYS A 65 6.56 7.06 -8.45
N LYS A 66 7.01 8.26 -8.85
CA LYS A 66 6.89 8.76 -10.21
C LYS A 66 8.16 9.52 -10.61
N GLY A 67 8.89 9.01 -11.60
CA GLY A 67 10.17 9.60 -12.01
C GLY A 67 11.17 9.65 -10.85
N ARG A 68 11.54 10.86 -10.40
CA ARG A 68 12.50 11.08 -9.30
C ARG A 68 11.85 11.45 -7.97
N VAL A 69 10.52 11.50 -7.90
CA VAL A 69 9.78 11.88 -6.68
C VAL A 69 9.04 10.68 -6.09
N SER A 70 8.93 10.69 -4.77
CA SER A 70 8.18 9.68 -4.01
C SER A 70 7.26 10.35 -2.99
N SER A 71 6.03 9.89 -2.90
CA SER A 71 5.04 10.19 -1.86
C SER A 71 4.79 8.93 -1.04
N TRP A 72 4.40 9.07 0.23
CA TRP A 72 4.12 7.91 1.08
C TRP A 72 3.12 8.22 2.18
N VAL A 73 2.44 7.17 2.65
CA VAL A 73 1.57 7.20 3.82
C VAL A 73 1.81 5.97 4.69
N ARG A 74 1.67 6.14 6.01
CA ARG A 74 1.75 5.04 6.98
C ARG A 74 0.42 4.88 7.69
N LEU A 75 -0.05 3.64 7.77
CA LEU A 75 -1.31 3.26 8.37
C LEU A 75 -1.04 2.29 9.53
N GLY A 76 -1.68 2.53 10.67
CA GLY A 76 -1.85 1.55 11.74
C GLY A 76 -3.11 0.71 11.53
N SER A 77 -3.35 -0.27 12.39
CA SER A 77 -4.48 -1.21 12.30
C SER A 77 -5.84 -0.52 12.09
N ASP A 78 -6.18 0.48 12.90
CA ASP A 78 -7.50 1.15 12.82
C ASP A 78 -7.64 1.94 11.51
N SER A 79 -6.63 2.76 11.19
CA SER A 79 -6.59 3.54 9.94
C SER A 79 -6.58 2.67 8.68
N LEU A 80 -6.01 1.46 8.74
CA LEU A 80 -6.00 0.52 7.63
C LEU A 80 -7.41 0.02 7.32
N GLY A 81 -8.22 -0.24 8.34
CA GLY A 81 -9.63 -0.61 8.17
C GLY A 81 -10.40 0.47 7.41
N PHE A 82 -10.30 1.72 7.86
CA PHE A 82 -10.95 2.87 7.20
C PHE A 82 -10.47 3.09 5.77
N PHE A 83 -9.16 2.93 5.52
CA PHE A 83 -8.58 3.05 4.18
C PHE A 83 -9.17 2.01 3.21
N LEU A 84 -9.24 0.75 3.61
CA LEU A 84 -9.76 -0.33 2.78
C LEU A 84 -11.27 -0.17 2.52
N GLU A 85 -12.01 0.29 3.52
CA GLU A 85 -13.43 0.57 3.35
C GLU A 85 -13.68 1.69 2.34
N GLY A 86 -12.92 2.79 2.43
CA GLY A 86 -12.99 3.87 1.44
C GLY A 86 -12.57 3.42 0.05
N LEU A 87 -11.51 2.61 -0.06
CA LEU A 87 -11.07 2.06 -1.35
C LEU A 87 -12.16 1.20 -2.00
N ASN A 88 -12.83 0.34 -1.22
CA ASN A 88 -13.90 -0.52 -1.71
C ASN A 88 -15.11 0.28 -2.22
N LEU A 89 -15.46 1.37 -1.53
CA LEU A 89 -16.51 2.29 -1.98
C LEU A 89 -16.12 3.01 -3.28
N CYS A 90 -14.86 3.46 -3.42
CA CYS A 90 -14.36 4.03 -4.67
C CYS A 90 -14.44 3.03 -5.84
N ILE A 91 -14.17 1.75 -5.58
CA ILE A 91 -14.25 0.68 -6.60
C ILE A 91 -15.70 0.42 -7.03
N LYS A 92 -16.65 0.48 -6.09
CA LYS A 92 -18.07 0.18 -6.34
C LYS A 92 -18.83 1.28 -7.09
N ASP A 93 -18.23 2.46 -7.29
CA ASP A 93 -18.88 3.64 -7.88
C ASP A 93 -20.28 3.91 -7.26
N GLU A 94 -20.41 3.69 -5.94
CA GLU A 94 -21.62 4.04 -5.20
C GLU A 94 -21.72 5.57 -5.12
N LYS A 95 -22.25 6.15 -6.19
CA LYS A 95 -22.64 7.55 -6.28
C LYS A 95 -23.63 7.82 -5.15
N GLU A 96 -23.30 8.76 -4.27
CA GLU A 96 -24.16 9.37 -3.24
C GLU A 96 -24.13 8.83 -1.80
N ALA A 97 -23.08 8.14 -1.35
CA ALA A 97 -22.82 8.13 0.09
C ALA A 97 -22.11 9.44 0.50
N ARG A 98 -22.79 10.33 1.24
CA ARG A 98 -22.14 11.47 1.93
C ARG A 98 -21.03 10.89 2.82
N TRP A 99 -19.77 11.25 2.53
CA TRP A 99 -18.58 10.67 3.16
C TRP A 99 -18.30 11.27 4.54
N GLU A 100 -19.25 11.16 5.47
CA GLU A 100 -19.05 11.61 6.84
C GLU A 100 -18.76 10.43 7.76
N ARG A 101 -17.54 10.41 8.30
CA ARG A 101 -17.14 9.39 9.29
C ARG A 101 -16.27 10.00 10.38
N GLU A 102 -16.60 9.69 11.62
CA GLU A 102 -15.79 10.06 12.78
C GLU A 102 -15.14 8.81 13.39
N TRP A 103 -13.90 8.94 13.87
CA TRP A 103 -13.23 7.90 14.63
C TRP A 103 -12.34 8.47 15.72
N LYS A 104 -12.03 7.66 16.73
CA LYS A 104 -11.17 8.05 17.85
C LYS A 104 -9.89 7.23 17.85
N GLU A 105 -8.75 7.91 17.76
CA GLU A 105 -7.43 7.28 17.84
C GLU A 105 -6.56 7.99 18.89
N GLN A 106 -5.97 7.22 19.81
CA GLN A 106 -5.13 7.75 20.91
C GLN A 106 -5.79 8.88 21.72
N GLY A 107 -7.11 8.82 21.89
CA GLY A 107 -7.85 9.86 22.63
C GLY A 107 -8.27 11.06 21.79
N ARG A 108 -7.79 11.20 20.55
CA ARG A 108 -8.15 12.27 19.62
C ARG A 108 -9.29 11.82 18.71
N LEU A 109 -10.27 12.70 18.49
CA LEU A 109 -11.34 12.50 17.51
C LEU A 109 -10.86 13.00 16.15
N TYR A 110 -11.13 12.23 15.11
CA TYR A 110 -10.85 12.55 13.71
C TYR A 110 -12.14 12.44 12.93
N SER A 111 -12.28 13.26 11.90
CA SER A 111 -13.39 13.17 10.96
C SER A 111 -12.86 13.18 9.52
N MET A 112 -13.59 12.47 8.66
CA MET A 112 -13.50 12.56 7.20
C MET A 112 -14.88 13.03 6.76
N SER A 113 -14.93 14.14 6.02
CA SER A 113 -16.15 14.82 5.53
C SER A 113 -15.96 15.24 4.09
#